data_AF-G0NGN6-F1
#
_entry.id   AF-G0NGN6-F1
#
_cell.length_a   1.000
_cell.length_b   1.000
_cell.length_c   1.000
_cell.angle_alpha   90.00
_cell.angle_beta   90.00
_cell.angle_gamma   90.00
#
_symmetry.space_group_name_H-M   'P 1'
#
loop_
_entity.id
_entity.type
_entity.pdbx_description
1 polymer ?
#
loop_
_entity_poly.entity_id
_entity_poly.type
_entity_poly.pdbx_seq_one_letter_code
_entity_poly.pdbx_strand_id
1 'polypeptide(L)'
;MEIQCKLCNSTVLKTSKVVHAISHSDLIIFECGYCPKKFTHNNTSMLRKHILNQHKKPGEPINYDNYKDNRKELKEQINEWKERCFPTE
;
A
#
# COMPACT_ATOMS: atom_id res chain seq x y z
N MET A 1 -5.18 -20.41 4.22
CA MET A 1 -4.29 -20.87 3.14
C MET A 1 -3.13 -19.89 3.02
N GLU A 2 -1.92 -20.40 3.23
CA GLU A 2 -0.67 -19.66 3.12
C GLU A 2 0.00 -19.96 1.79
N ILE A 3 0.83 -19.04 1.31
CA ILE A 3 1.61 -19.17 0.08
C ILE A 3 3.03 -18.67 0.33
N GLN A 4 4.01 -19.27 -0.33
CA GLN A 4 5.42 -18.90 -0.19
C GLN A 4 5.87 -18.00 -1.34
N CYS A 5 6.57 -16.92 -1.02
CA CYS A 5 7.17 -16.05 -2.03
C CYS A 5 8.40 -16.70 -2.65
N LYS A 6 8.50 -16.70 -3.99
CA LYS A 6 9.66 -17.22 -4.73
C LYS A 6 10.89 -16.31 -4.65
N LEU A 7 10.73 -15.02 -4.36
CA LEU A 7 11.84 -14.06 -4.31
C LEU A 7 12.58 -14.04 -2.97
N CYS A 8 11.87 -14.20 -1.84
CA CYS A 8 12.44 -14.09 -0.50
C CYS A 8 12.12 -15.28 0.42
N ASN A 9 11.51 -16.33 -0.13
CA ASN A 9 11.13 -17.57 0.56
C ASN A 9 10.22 -17.40 1.78
N SER A 10 9.66 -16.21 2.01
CA SER A 10 8.76 -15.92 3.12
C SER A 10 7.36 -16.48 2.87
N THR A 11 6.79 -17.11 3.90
CA THR A 11 5.41 -17.60 3.88
C THR A 11 4.46 -16.51 4.36
N VAL A 12 3.44 -16.21 3.58
CA VAL A 12 2.42 -15.21 3.91
C VAL A 12 1.02 -15.75 3.68
N LEU A 13 0.03 -15.16 4.32
CA LEU A 13 -1.38 -15.45 4.03
C LEU A 13 -1.72 -15.10 2.58
N LYS A 14 -2.54 -15.91 1.93
CA LYS A 14 -3.00 -15.66 0.55
C LYS A 14 -3.71 -14.30 0.39
N THR A 15 -4.36 -13.80 1.44
CA THR A 15 -4.98 -12.46 1.50
C THR A 15 -3.95 -11.33 1.53
N SER A 16 -2.73 -11.60 2.01
CA SER A 16 -1.64 -10.63 2.14
C SER A 16 -0.68 -10.62 0.94
N LYS A 17 -0.90 -11.48 -0.07
CA LYS A 17 0.01 -11.63 -1.22
C LYS A 17 0.28 -10.32 -1.98
N VAL A 18 -0.73 -9.46 -2.13
CA VAL A 18 -0.60 -8.18 -2.83
C VAL A 18 0.23 -7.20 -2.01
N VAL A 19 -0.02 -7.14 -0.69
CA VAL A 19 0.76 -6.30 0.23
C VAL A 19 2.22 -6.74 0.24
N HIS A 20 2.45 -8.05 0.26
CA HIS A 20 3.78 -8.64 0.19
C HIS A 20 4.49 -8.28 -1.13
N ALA A 21 3.84 -8.49 -2.27
CA ALA A 21 4.41 -8.14 -3.58
C ALA A 21 4.78 -6.66 -3.69
N ILE A 22 3.92 -5.78 -3.17
CA ILE A 22 4.19 -4.33 -3.13
C ILE A 22 5.40 -4.00 -2.24
N SER A 23 5.66 -4.77 -1.17
CA SER A 23 6.84 -4.55 -0.31
C SER A 23 8.18 -4.80 -1.00
N HIS A 24 8.19 -5.57 -2.08
CA HIS A 24 9.36 -5.73 -2.95
C HIS A 24 9.50 -4.62 -3.99
N SER A 25 8.51 -3.74 -4.09
CA SER A 25 8.45 -2.66 -5.04
C SER A 25 8.57 -1.30 -4.36
N ASP A 26 9.10 -0.30 -5.05
CA ASP A 26 9.08 1.10 -4.59
C ASP A 26 7.81 1.84 -5.05
N LEU A 27 6.71 1.11 -5.26
CA LEU A 27 5.46 1.68 -5.76
C LEU A 27 4.82 2.59 -4.72
N ILE A 28 4.51 3.82 -5.13
CA ILE A 28 3.82 4.80 -4.31
C ILE A 28 2.30 4.58 -4.44
N ILE A 29 1.73 3.89 -3.46
CA ILE A 29 0.34 3.47 -3.47
C ILE A 29 -0.61 4.59 -3.06
N PHE A 30 -0.26 5.34 -2.01
CA PHE A 30 -1.06 6.46 -1.53
C PHE A 30 -0.24 7.73 -1.39
N GLU A 31 -0.86 8.86 -1.70
CA GLU A 31 -0.26 10.19 -1.53
C GLU A 31 -1.18 11.04 -0.66
N CYS A 32 -0.61 11.70 0.36
CA CYS A 32 -1.38 12.57 1.23
C CYS A 32 -1.86 13.81 0.46
N GLY A 33 -3.14 14.16 0.57
CA GLY A 33 -3.68 15.37 -0.05
C GLY A 33 -3.33 16.67 0.68
N TYR A 34 -2.72 16.59 1.87
CA TYR A 34 -2.35 17.76 2.68
C TYR A 34 -0.85 18.12 2.57
N CYS A 35 -0.01 17.20 2.13
CA CYS A 35 1.44 17.39 2.09
C CYS A 35 2.10 16.40 1.10
N PRO A 36 3.36 16.59 0.68
CA PRO A 36 4.02 15.73 -0.31
C PRO A 36 4.40 14.33 0.23
N LYS A 37 3.85 13.89 1.37
CA LYS A 37 4.16 12.58 1.97
C LYS A 37 3.51 11.46 1.16
N LYS A 38 4.34 10.47 0.81
CA LYS A 38 4.00 9.30 0.00
C LYS A 38 4.06 8.03 0.84
N PHE A 39 3.22 7.06 0.52
CA PHE A 39 3.11 5.78 1.21
C PHE A 39 3.18 4.63 0.22
N THR A 40 4.05 3.66 0.51
CA THR A 40 4.25 2.46 -0.31
C THR A 40 3.45 1.26 0.20
N HIS A 41 2.80 1.37 1.37
CA HIS A 41 2.00 0.28 1.91
C HIS A 41 0.58 0.27 1.33
N ASN A 42 0.07 -0.91 1.00
CA ASN A 42 -1.30 -1.11 0.48
C ASN A 42 -2.40 -0.99 1.55
N ASN A 43 -2.10 -0.44 2.72
CA ASN A 43 -3.10 -0.16 3.76
C ASN A 43 -3.26 1.35 3.94
N THR A 44 -4.50 1.78 4.17
CA THR A 44 -4.82 3.19 4.47
C THR A 44 -4.56 3.55 5.93
N SER A 45 -4.26 2.57 6.79
CA SER A 45 -4.08 2.78 8.24
C SER A 45 -2.90 3.70 8.53
N MET A 46 -1.76 3.50 7.86
CA MET A 46 -0.59 4.38 8.03
C MET A 46 -0.86 5.81 7.53
N LEU A 47 -1.54 5.94 6.40
CA LEU A 47 -1.95 7.23 5.85
C LEU A 47 -2.91 7.97 6.79
N ARG A 48 -3.93 7.28 7.31
CA ARG A 48 -4.90 7.87 8.25
C ARG A 48 -4.25 8.29 9.55
N LYS A 49 -3.32 7.49 10.09
CA LYS A 49 -2.52 7.86 11.26
C LYS A 49 -1.65 9.09 10.98
N HIS A 50 -1.03 9.16 9.80
CA HIS A 50 -0.29 10.36 9.39
C HIS A 50 -1.20 11.58 9.32
N ILE A 51 -2.37 11.47 8.66
CA ILE A 51 -3.35 12.56 8.57
C ILE A 51 -3.75 13.03 9.97
N LEU A 52 -4.12 12.09 10.85
CA LEU A 52 -4.49 12.39 12.24
C LEU A 52 -3.39 13.09 13.03
N ASN A 53 -2.14 12.65 12.91
CA ASN A 53 -1.06 13.16 13.76
C ASN A 53 -0.39 14.42 13.20
N GLN A 54 -0.49 14.67 11.90
CA GLN A 54 0.24 15.77 11.24
C GLN A 54 -0.70 16.87 10.74
N HIS A 55 -1.96 16.54 10.43
CA HIS A 55 -2.90 17.47 9.80
C HIS A 55 -4.15 17.73 10.65
N LYS A 56 -4.26 17.12 11.83
CA LYS A 56 -5.33 17.45 12.79
C LYS A 56 -5.06 18.81 13.41
N LYS A 57 -5.98 19.74 13.19
CA LYS A 57 -6.02 21.03 13.88
C LYS A 57 -7.09 21.03 14.96
N PRO A 58 -6.88 21.73 16.10
CA PRO A 58 -7.91 21.87 17.13
C PRO A 58 -9.15 22.57 16.56
N GLY A 59 -10.33 21.96 16.73
CA GLY A 59 -11.61 22.55 16.32
C GLY A 59 -11.96 22.44 14.84
N GLU A 60 -11.07 21.94 13.98
CA GLU A 60 -11.39 21.69 12.56
C GLU A 60 -11.71 20.21 12.30
N PRO A 61 -12.71 19.91 11.45
CA PRO A 61 -12.96 18.53 11.01
C PRO A 61 -11.82 18.04 10.14
N ILE A 62 -11.41 16.79 10.33
CA ILE A 62 -10.33 16.16 9.55
C ILE A 62 -10.92 15.28 8.44
N ASN A 63 -10.45 15.47 7.21
CA ASN A 63 -10.85 14.64 6.07
C ASN A 63 -9.82 13.51 5.86
N TYR A 64 -10.15 12.31 6.35
CA TYR A 64 -9.30 11.13 6.20
C TYR A 64 -9.21 10.60 4.76
N ASP A 65 -10.12 11.03 3.89
CA ASP A 65 -10.19 10.61 2.49
C ASP A 65 -9.55 11.64 1.54
N ASN A 66 -8.91 12.68 2.09
CA ASN A 66 -8.05 13.59 1.34
C ASN A 66 -6.70 12.92 1.00
N TYR A 67 -6.73 11.97 0.07
CA TYR A 67 -5.54 11.31 -0.45
C TYR A 67 -5.74 10.87 -1.90
N LYS A 68 -4.63 10.73 -2.62
CA LYS A 68 -4.62 10.10 -3.94
C LYS A 68 -4.39 8.60 -3.78
N ASP A 69 -5.24 7.81 -4.41
CA ASP A 69 -5.12 6.34 -4.51
C ASP A 69 -4.61 5.96 -5.89
N ASN A 70 -3.33 5.61 -5.99
CA ASN A 70 -2.70 5.24 -7.24
C ASN A 70 -2.90 3.75 -7.61
N ARG A 71 -3.63 2.95 -6.81
CA ARG A 71 -3.74 1.49 -7.06
C ARG A 71 -4.37 1.13 -8.39
N LYS A 72 -5.30 1.97 -8.87
CA LYS A 72 -5.93 1.78 -10.18
C LYS A 72 -4.93 2.02 -11.32
N GLU A 73 -4.14 3.08 -11.21
CA GLU A 73 -3.10 3.46 -12.18
C GLU A 73 -1.93 2.46 -12.16
N LEU A 74 -1.55 1.97 -10.98
CA LEU A 74 -0.45 1.03 -10.78
C LEU A 74 -0.86 -0.44 -10.90
N LYS A 75 -2.07 -0.73 -11.36
CA LYS A 75 -2.64 -2.08 -11.39
C LYS A 75 -1.76 -3.08 -12.15
N GLU A 76 -1.21 -2.67 -13.29
CA GLU A 76 -0.33 -3.50 -14.11
C GLU A 76 0.97 -3.83 -13.37
N GLN A 77 1.65 -2.82 -12.83
CA GLN A 77 2.87 -2.98 -12.05
C GLN A 77 2.67 -3.85 -10.81
N ILE A 78 1.55 -3.65 -10.08
CA ILE A 78 1.20 -4.47 -8.92
C ILE A 78 1.01 -5.94 -9.34
N ASN A 79 0.36 -6.19 -10.48
CA ASN A 79 0.19 -7.54 -11.00
C ASN A 79 1.53 -8.17 -11.38
N GLU A 80 2.41 -7.43 -12.06
CA GLU A 80 3.75 -7.93 -12.40
C GLU A 80 4.53 -8.36 -11.15
N TRP A 81 4.56 -7.52 -10.11
CA TRP A 81 5.20 -7.88 -8.83
C TRP A 81 4.51 -9.08 -8.17
N LYS A 82 3.18 -9.18 -8.26
CA LYS A 82 2.43 -10.32 -7.73
C LYS A 82 2.82 -11.62 -8.41
N GLU A 83 2.94 -11.63 -9.74
CA GLU A 83 3.37 -12.79 -10.52
C GLU A 83 4.85 -13.12 -10.30
N ARG A 84 5.72 -12.12 -10.10
CA ARG A 84 7.13 -12.36 -9.72
C ARG A 84 7.26 -13.05 -8.36
N CYS A 85 6.48 -12.62 -7.37
CA CYS A 85 6.49 -13.23 -6.03
C CYS A 85 5.80 -14.59 -5.99
N PHE A 86 4.65 -14.70 -6.68
CA PHE A 86 3.75 -15.85 -6.63
C PHE A 86 3.30 -16.22 -8.04
N PRO A 87 4.21 -16.75 -8.88
CA PRO A 87 3.84 -17.16 -10.23
C PRO A 87 2.80 -18.27 -10.15
N THR A 88 1.71 -18.13 -10.91
CA THR A 88 0.82 -19.27 -11.14
C THR A 88 1.52 -20.25 -12.07
N GLU A 89 1.67 -21.49 -11.63
CA GLU A 89 2.11 -22.62 -12.47
C GLU A 89 1.15 -22.85 -13.64
#